data_AF-A0A914EUL8-F1
#
_entry.id   AF-A0A914EUL8-F1
#
_cell.length_a   1.000
_cell.length_b   1.000
_cell.length_c   1.000
_cell.angle_alpha   90.00
_cell.angle_beta   90.00
_cell.angle_gamma   90.00
#
_symmetry.space_group_name_H-M   'P 1'
#
loop_
_entity.id
_entity.type
_entity.pdbx_description
1 polymer ?
#
loop_
_entity_poly.entity_id
_entity_poly.type
_entity_poly.pdbx_seq_one_letter_code
_entity_poly.pdbx_strand_id
1 'polypeptide(L)'
;MEEAFFQWKESCKKADTVELFGVEDVSDSPDLNFTFDEDAVIDALKKFYILEKEAIEAEDSDELLILKKCMTKVKALDEQKQRCSDTLQELQEKYKAVTDKTSSLHHACEQMMSQQTQMATGTEQLKTNLHFYTQCEWIMKKLQTSRLLITGSLFPQILSTIYECMNFLRANPEHRESAAYLEKYEQCLSKALTSIKTGVIADISACENEVLSRQAAGKPGTAAFADDDTFALLYGVFGVKAAAVRNALSLAHQYFSEHEEYQEMVKECEQEYFR
;
A
#
# COMPACT_ATOMS: atom_id res chain seq x y z
N MET A 1 -30.51 38.02 35.90
CA MET A 1 -31.80 37.72 35.23
C MET A 1 -32.98 37.74 36.20
N GLU A 2 -32.77 37.52 37.50
CA GLU A 2 -33.81 37.67 38.54
C GLU A 2 -34.13 39.12 38.95
N GLU A 3 -33.17 40.05 38.87
CA GLU A 3 -33.40 41.47 39.25
C GLU A 3 -34.35 42.22 38.28
N ALA A 4 -34.32 41.90 36.99
CA ALA A 4 -35.19 42.53 36.00
C ALA A 4 -36.66 42.09 36.13
N PHE A 5 -36.89 40.87 36.63
CA PHE A 5 -38.24 40.34 36.86
C PHE A 5 -38.86 40.92 38.15
N PHE A 6 -38.02 41.27 39.14
CA PHE A 6 -38.46 41.88 40.39
C PHE A 6 -38.88 43.35 40.21
N GLN A 7 -38.12 44.12 39.42
CA GLN A 7 -38.49 45.51 39.09
C GLN A 7 -39.79 45.62 38.29
N TRP A 8 -40.05 44.67 37.38
CA TRP A 8 -41.31 44.66 36.62
C TRP A 8 -42.53 44.37 37.53
N LYS A 9 -42.39 43.44 38.49
CA LYS A 9 -43.45 43.09 39.45
C LYS A 9 -43.77 44.21 40.45
N GLU A 10 -42.77 45.00 40.83
CA GLU A 10 -42.94 46.15 41.75
C GLU A 10 -43.63 47.33 41.05
N SER A 11 -43.40 47.50 39.74
CA SER A 11 -44.04 48.54 38.93
C SER A 11 -45.52 48.24 38.66
N CYS A 12 -45.91 46.97 38.51
CA CYS A 12 -47.32 46.58 38.40
C CYS A 12 -48.10 46.77 39.72
N LYS A 13 -47.44 46.62 40.87
CA LYS A 13 -48.09 46.78 42.19
C LYS A 13 -48.41 48.24 42.55
N LYS A 14 -47.70 49.20 41.93
CA LYS A 14 -47.95 50.65 42.07
C LYS A 14 -49.10 51.17 41.20
N ALA A 15 -49.52 50.41 40.18
CA ALA A 15 -50.59 50.82 39.27
C ALA A 15 -52.01 50.52 39.80
N ASP A 16 -52.15 49.57 40.73
CA ASP A 16 -53.44 49.18 41.33
C ASP A 16 -53.83 49.97 42.60
N THR A 17 -53.05 51.00 42.97
CA THR A 17 -53.32 51.86 44.14
C THR A 17 -53.37 53.33 43.71
N VAL A 18 -54.41 53.67 42.94
CA VAL A 18 -54.89 55.05 42.85
C VAL A 18 -56.26 55.08 43.54
N GLU A 19 -56.21 55.43 44.82
CA GLU A 19 -57.38 55.64 45.66
C GLU A 19 -58.24 56.76 45.08
N LEU A 20 -59.53 56.45 45.01
CA LEU A 20 -60.63 57.35 44.70
C LEU A 20 -60.58 58.59 45.59
N PHE A 21 -60.63 59.75 44.94
CA PHE A 21 -60.76 61.06 45.56
C PHE A 21 -61.94 61.11 46.54
N GLY A 22 -61.66 61.68 47.71
CA GLY A 22 -62.60 61.87 48.80
C GLY A 22 -63.81 62.72 48.43
N VAL A 23 -64.96 62.26 48.90
CA VAL A 23 -66.22 62.99 48.97
C VAL A 23 -66.12 63.95 50.15
N GLU A 24 -66.15 65.26 49.90
CA GLU A 24 -66.48 66.26 50.92
C GLU A 24 -67.97 66.65 50.76
N ASP A 25 -68.72 66.37 51.82
CA ASP A 25 -70.10 66.83 52.05
C ASP A 25 -70.16 68.36 52.10
N VAL A 26 -71.02 68.96 51.28
CA VAL A 26 -71.60 70.28 51.59
C VAL A 26 -73.10 70.22 51.36
N SER A 27 -73.83 70.26 52.47
CA SER A 27 -75.25 70.52 52.59
C SER A 27 -75.59 71.96 52.19
N ASP A 28 -76.44 72.15 51.18
CA ASP A 28 -77.66 72.96 51.30
C ASP A 28 -78.44 72.94 49.98
N SER A 29 -79.71 72.52 50.07
CA SER A 29 -80.71 72.67 49.00
C SER A 29 -81.09 74.16 48.86
N PRO A 30 -81.54 74.61 47.67
CA PRO A 30 -82.93 74.37 47.31
C PRO A 30 -83.13 73.92 45.85
N ASP A 31 -84.23 73.20 45.66
CA ASP A 31 -84.71 72.63 44.42
C ASP A 31 -84.63 73.55 43.19
N LEU A 32 -83.78 73.15 42.24
CA LEU A 32 -83.94 73.44 40.83
C LEU A 32 -83.78 72.12 40.09
N ASN A 33 -84.93 71.50 39.82
CA ASN A 33 -85.06 70.23 39.12
C ASN A 33 -84.54 70.38 37.69
N PHE A 34 -83.23 70.24 37.50
CA PHE A 34 -82.61 69.96 36.22
C PHE A 34 -82.44 68.45 36.19
N THR A 35 -83.25 67.75 35.39
CA THR A 35 -83.08 66.31 35.17
C THR A 35 -81.69 66.08 34.57
N PHE A 36 -80.72 65.74 35.41
CA PHE A 36 -79.39 65.33 35.01
C PHE A 36 -79.51 63.89 34.52
N ASP A 37 -79.60 63.73 33.21
CA ASP A 37 -79.73 62.43 32.55
C ASP A 37 -78.36 61.73 32.56
N GLU A 38 -78.15 60.87 33.57
CA GLU A 38 -76.91 60.11 33.78
C GLU A 38 -76.61 59.19 32.59
N ASP A 39 -77.65 58.66 31.93
CA ASP A 39 -77.54 57.86 30.70
C ASP A 39 -77.06 58.72 29.53
N ALA A 40 -77.46 59.98 29.44
CA ALA A 40 -76.97 60.91 28.43
C ALA A 40 -75.49 61.26 28.62
N VAL A 41 -75.01 61.34 29.86
CA VAL A 41 -73.58 61.58 30.17
C VAL A 41 -72.74 60.34 29.87
N ILE A 42 -73.23 59.15 30.20
CA ILE A 42 -72.55 57.88 29.87
C ILE A 42 -72.53 57.65 28.36
N ASP A 43 -73.61 57.96 27.64
CA ASP A 43 -73.66 57.90 26.18
C ASP A 43 -72.71 58.93 25.54
N ALA A 44 -72.63 60.14 26.10
CA ALA A 44 -71.68 61.16 25.68
C ALA A 44 -70.22 60.74 25.92
N LEU A 45 -69.90 60.13 27.06
CA LEU A 45 -68.55 59.61 27.36
C LEU A 45 -68.18 58.43 26.48
N LYS A 46 -69.12 57.50 26.21
CA LYS A 46 -68.89 56.41 25.25
C LYS A 46 -68.66 56.95 23.85
N LYS A 47 -69.42 57.94 23.42
CA LYS A 47 -69.19 58.65 22.15
C LYS A 47 -67.85 59.36 22.13
N PHE A 48 -67.45 60.01 23.23
CA PHE A 48 -66.16 60.69 23.32
C PHE A 48 -65.00 59.69 23.26
N TYR A 49 -65.10 58.55 23.95
CA TYR A 49 -64.10 57.49 23.90
C TYR A 49 -64.03 56.82 22.51
N ILE A 50 -65.17 56.63 21.86
CA ILE A 50 -65.22 56.12 20.48
C ILE A 50 -64.61 57.15 19.52
N LEU A 51 -64.95 58.43 19.66
CA LEU A 51 -64.40 59.52 18.84
C LEU A 51 -62.91 59.74 19.10
N GLU A 52 -62.44 59.57 20.33
CA GLU A 52 -61.02 59.64 20.69
C GLU A 52 -60.27 58.44 20.12
N LYS A 53 -60.84 57.25 20.20
CA LYS A 53 -60.30 56.06 19.55
C LYS A 53 -60.27 56.18 18.03
N GLU A 54 -61.34 56.68 17.42
CA GLU A 54 -61.43 56.97 15.99
C GLU A 54 -60.50 58.12 15.60
N ALA A 55 -60.30 59.12 16.46
CA ALA A 55 -59.34 60.20 16.26
C ALA A 55 -57.91 59.67 16.35
N ILE A 56 -57.58 58.76 17.27
CA ILE A 56 -56.25 58.10 17.34
C ILE A 56 -56.03 57.16 16.14
N GLU A 57 -57.07 56.49 15.66
CA GLU A 57 -57.02 55.68 14.44
C GLU A 57 -56.99 56.54 13.15
N ALA A 58 -57.52 57.79 13.20
CA ALA A 58 -57.52 58.75 12.08
C ALA A 58 -56.32 59.70 12.09
N GLU A 59 -55.70 59.94 13.25
CA GLU A 59 -54.35 60.48 13.42
C GLU A 59 -53.34 59.35 13.13
N ASP A 60 -53.49 58.75 11.95
CA ASP A 60 -52.40 58.11 11.21
C ASP A 60 -51.38 59.22 10.90
N SER A 61 -50.66 59.66 11.93
CA SER A 61 -49.46 60.46 11.77
C SER A 61 -48.56 59.69 10.80
N ASP A 62 -48.14 60.35 9.72
CA ASP A 62 -47.31 59.75 8.66
C ASP A 62 -46.09 59.03 9.28
N GLU A 63 -45.60 59.54 10.41
CA GLU A 63 -44.54 58.95 11.22
C GLU A 63 -44.89 57.55 11.79
N LEU A 64 -46.12 57.34 12.28
CA LEU A 64 -46.59 56.06 12.83
C LEU A 64 -46.74 55.00 11.73
N LEU A 65 -47.22 55.40 10.55
CA LEU A 65 -47.29 54.54 9.37
C LEU A 65 -45.90 54.14 8.85
N ILE A 66 -44.95 55.09 8.82
CA ILE A 66 -43.54 54.82 8.49
C ILE A 66 -42.92 53.86 9.51
N LEU A 67 -43.17 54.06 10.81
CA LEU A 67 -42.66 53.18 11.87
C LEU A 67 -43.20 51.75 11.71
N LYS A 68 -44.50 51.58 11.44
CA LYS A 68 -45.11 50.26 11.18
C LYS A 68 -44.50 49.58 9.97
N LYS A 69 -44.23 50.33 8.89
CA LYS A 69 -43.54 49.83 7.68
C LYS A 69 -42.07 49.49 7.93
N CYS A 70 -41.38 50.22 8.80
CA CYS A 70 -40.02 49.87 9.24
C CYS A 70 -40.02 48.60 10.09
N MET A 71 -40.97 48.44 11.02
CA MET A 71 -41.08 47.22 11.82
C MET A 71 -41.33 45.97 10.96
N THR A 72 -42.19 46.04 9.95
CA THR A 72 -42.44 44.90 9.06
C THR A 72 -41.21 44.53 8.23
N LYS A 73 -40.45 45.54 7.75
CA LYS A 73 -39.16 45.31 7.08
C LYS A 73 -38.12 44.68 8.00
N VAL A 74 -38.01 45.14 9.25
CA VAL A 74 -37.09 44.58 10.25
C VAL A 74 -37.42 43.12 10.53
N LYS A 75 -38.71 42.78 10.69
CA LYS A 75 -39.15 41.39 10.86
C LYS A 75 -38.79 40.52 9.65
N ALA A 76 -39.03 41.01 8.43
CA ALA A 76 -38.67 40.30 7.21
C ALA A 76 -37.15 40.08 7.06
N LEU A 77 -36.34 41.08 7.45
CA LEU A 77 -34.88 40.96 7.45
C LEU A 77 -34.40 39.96 8.50
N ASP A 78 -35.03 39.90 9.67
CA ASP A 78 -34.69 38.94 10.73
C ASP A 78 -35.04 37.51 10.30
N GLU A 79 -36.20 37.30 9.67
CA GLU A 79 -36.56 36.02 9.06
C GLU A 79 -35.57 35.62 7.94
N GLN A 80 -35.15 36.57 7.10
CA GLN A 80 -34.17 36.29 6.05
C GLN A 80 -32.80 35.94 6.63
N LYS A 81 -32.37 36.64 7.70
CA LYS A 81 -31.14 36.34 8.43
C LYS A 81 -31.20 34.94 9.03
N GLN A 82 -32.32 34.56 9.65
CA GLN A 82 -32.48 33.22 10.22
C GLN A 82 -32.41 32.15 9.13
N ARG A 83 -33.13 32.31 8.02
CA ARG A 83 -33.05 31.39 6.87
C ARG A 83 -31.62 31.27 6.33
N CYS A 84 -30.91 32.39 6.19
CA CYS A 84 -29.52 32.39 5.75
C CYS A 84 -28.62 31.63 6.73
N SER A 85 -28.79 31.85 8.04
CA SER A 85 -28.07 31.13 9.09
C SER A 85 -28.32 29.62 9.02
N ASP A 86 -29.58 29.20 8.89
CA ASP A 86 -29.96 27.79 8.79
C ASP A 86 -29.34 27.13 7.55
N THR A 87 -29.39 27.80 6.39
CA THR A 87 -28.77 27.28 5.16
C THR A 87 -27.25 27.20 5.24
N LEU A 88 -26.60 28.15 5.93
CA LEU A 88 -25.15 28.14 6.11
C LEU A 88 -24.73 27.01 7.05
N GLN A 89 -25.51 26.75 8.10
CA GLN A 89 -25.30 25.61 8.97
C GLN A 89 -25.46 24.28 8.21
N GLU A 90 -26.53 24.13 7.43
CA GLU A 90 -26.75 22.93 6.61
C GLU A 90 -25.59 22.71 5.61
N LEU A 91 -25.12 23.78 4.97
CA LEU A 91 -23.98 23.72 4.05
C LEU A 91 -22.70 23.30 4.78
N GLN A 92 -22.45 23.84 5.98
CA GLN A 92 -21.29 23.50 6.80
C GLN A 92 -21.33 22.03 7.22
N GLU A 93 -22.48 21.53 7.65
CA GLU A 93 -22.67 20.12 8.02
C GLU A 93 -22.44 19.19 6.83
N LYS A 94 -23.00 19.54 5.66
CA LYS A 94 -22.78 18.79 4.41
C LYS A 94 -21.32 18.82 4.00
N TYR A 95 -20.66 19.98 4.06
CA TYR A 95 -19.25 20.11 3.73
C TYR A 95 -18.40 19.21 4.63
N LYS A 96 -18.61 19.27 5.95
CA LYS A 96 -17.91 18.41 6.90
C LYS A 96 -18.15 16.93 6.60
N ALA A 97 -19.40 16.53 6.37
CA ALA A 97 -19.73 15.15 6.03
C ALA A 97 -19.06 14.66 4.74
N VAL A 98 -18.96 15.53 3.71
CA VAL A 98 -18.25 15.21 2.47
C VAL A 98 -16.75 15.10 2.74
N THR A 99 -16.15 16.06 3.43
CA THR A 99 -14.72 16.04 3.78
C THR A 99 -14.36 14.79 4.57
N ASP A 100 -15.14 14.43 5.59
CA ASP A 100 -14.92 13.24 6.41
C ASP A 100 -15.01 11.96 5.57
N LYS A 101 -16.03 11.86 4.68
CA LYS A 101 -16.17 10.72 3.75
C LYS A 101 -15.02 10.64 2.76
N THR A 102 -14.62 11.76 2.16
CA THR A 102 -13.51 11.80 1.20
C THR A 102 -12.18 11.46 1.88
N SER A 103 -11.93 11.96 3.09
CA SER A 103 -10.73 11.62 3.85
C SER A 103 -10.70 10.13 4.22
N SER A 104 -11.82 9.57 4.65
CA SER A 104 -11.94 8.14 4.97
C SER A 104 -11.70 7.27 3.73
N LEU A 105 -12.31 7.63 2.59
CA LEU A 105 -12.07 6.95 1.32
C LEU A 105 -10.60 7.04 0.90
N HIS A 106 -9.99 8.22 1.02
CA HIS A 106 -8.59 8.41 0.69
C HIS A 106 -7.67 7.51 1.52
N HIS A 107 -7.87 7.47 2.85
CA HIS A 107 -7.13 6.58 3.72
C HIS A 107 -7.34 5.10 3.37
N ALA A 108 -8.56 4.69 3.03
CA ALA A 108 -8.84 3.33 2.59
C ALA A 108 -8.08 2.99 1.28
N CYS A 109 -8.01 3.93 0.34
CA CYS A 109 -7.24 3.78 -0.89
C CYS A 109 -5.73 3.68 -0.61
N GLU A 110 -5.18 4.51 0.26
CA GLU A 110 -3.75 4.46 0.64
C GLU A 110 -3.40 3.14 1.32
N GLN A 111 -4.24 2.69 2.26
CA GLN A 111 -4.07 1.40 2.93
C GLN A 111 -4.11 0.24 1.92
N MET A 112 -5.08 0.25 1.01
CA MET A 112 -5.19 -0.77 -0.03
C MET A 112 -3.96 -0.77 -0.96
N MET A 113 -3.47 0.41 -1.37
CA MET A 113 -2.28 0.52 -2.20
C MET A 113 -1.03 0.01 -1.46
N SER A 114 -0.91 0.31 -0.16
CA SER A 114 0.17 -0.20 0.68
C SER A 114 0.11 -1.73 0.78
N GLN A 115 -1.06 -2.30 1.03
CA GLN A 115 -1.27 -3.74 1.10
C GLN A 115 -0.96 -4.42 -0.24
N GLN A 116 -1.44 -3.86 -1.36
CA GLN A 116 -1.13 -4.37 -2.69
C GLN A 116 0.38 -4.39 -2.95
N THR A 117 1.08 -3.32 -2.56
CA THR A 117 2.55 -3.22 -2.69
C THR A 117 3.27 -4.26 -1.84
N GLN A 118 2.84 -4.45 -0.59
CA GLN A 118 3.38 -5.48 0.31
C GLN A 118 3.15 -6.89 -0.23
N MET A 119 1.94 -7.18 -0.71
CA MET A 119 1.62 -8.48 -1.32
C MET A 119 2.44 -8.73 -2.59
N ALA A 120 2.61 -7.73 -3.45
CA ALA A 120 3.44 -7.85 -4.65
C ALA A 120 4.91 -8.13 -4.28
N THR A 121 5.45 -7.43 -3.28
CA THR A 121 6.81 -7.64 -2.78
C THR A 121 6.97 -9.06 -2.21
N GLY A 122 6.04 -9.50 -1.37
CA GLY A 122 6.05 -10.86 -0.82
C GLY A 122 5.92 -11.94 -1.89
N THR A 123 5.13 -11.70 -2.94
CA THR A 123 5.00 -12.62 -4.08
C THR A 123 6.32 -12.75 -4.84
N GLU A 124 7.01 -11.63 -5.09
CA GLU A 124 8.30 -11.66 -5.78
C GLU A 124 9.36 -12.35 -4.93
N GLN A 125 9.41 -12.09 -3.63
CA GLN A 125 10.29 -12.80 -2.69
C GLN A 125 10.02 -14.31 -2.66
N LEU A 126 8.75 -14.71 -2.63
CA LEU A 126 8.39 -16.12 -2.68
C LEU A 126 8.83 -16.76 -4.00
N LYS A 127 8.64 -16.05 -5.13
CA LYS A 127 9.06 -16.50 -6.46
C LYS A 127 10.57 -16.63 -6.57
N THR A 128 11.35 -15.67 -6.07
CA THR A 128 12.82 -15.76 -6.05
C THR A 128 13.28 -16.91 -5.19
N ASN A 129 12.66 -17.11 -4.02
CA ASN A 129 13.01 -18.23 -3.13
C ASN A 129 12.69 -19.57 -3.81
N LEU A 130 11.49 -19.70 -4.36
CA LEU A 130 11.04 -20.90 -5.06
C LEU A 130 11.92 -21.21 -6.28
N HIS A 131 12.45 -20.18 -6.97
CA HIS A 131 13.34 -20.36 -8.09
C HIS A 131 14.52 -21.28 -7.73
N PHE A 132 15.21 -21.03 -6.62
CA PHE A 132 16.30 -21.87 -6.16
C PHE A 132 15.86 -23.32 -5.95
N TYR A 133 14.74 -23.57 -5.27
CA TYR A 133 14.24 -24.94 -5.07
C TYR A 133 13.86 -25.65 -6.38
N THR A 134 13.30 -24.93 -7.35
CA THR A 134 12.94 -25.50 -8.66
C THR A 134 14.16 -25.79 -9.55
N GLN A 135 15.25 -25.03 -9.40
CA GLN A 135 16.49 -25.30 -10.13
C GLN A 135 17.09 -26.65 -9.77
N CYS A 136 16.95 -27.10 -8.52
CA CYS A 136 17.46 -28.40 -8.07
C CYS A 136 16.90 -29.55 -8.92
N GLU A 137 15.59 -29.58 -9.14
CA GLU A 137 14.91 -30.59 -9.95
C GLU A 137 15.35 -30.53 -11.42
N TRP A 138 15.51 -29.32 -11.96
CA TRP A 138 16.00 -29.12 -13.33
C TRP A 138 17.44 -29.64 -13.49
N ILE A 139 18.34 -29.29 -12.56
CA ILE A 139 19.73 -29.76 -12.52
C ILE A 139 19.77 -31.29 -12.43
N MET A 140 19.05 -31.88 -11.47
CA MET A 140 19.00 -33.35 -11.29
C MET A 140 18.58 -34.06 -12.58
N LYS A 141 17.53 -33.58 -13.24
CA LYS A 141 17.04 -34.17 -14.50
C LYS A 141 18.07 -34.04 -15.63
N LYS A 142 18.75 -32.91 -15.73
CA LYS A 142 19.79 -32.68 -16.75
C LYS A 142 21.02 -33.56 -16.53
N LEU A 143 21.47 -33.68 -15.28
CA LEU A 143 22.59 -34.56 -14.91
C LEU A 143 22.26 -36.04 -15.14
N GLN A 144 21.01 -36.46 -14.97
CA GLN A 144 20.58 -37.84 -15.23
C GLN A 144 20.42 -38.18 -16.72
N THR A 145 19.93 -37.24 -17.53
CA THR A 145 19.55 -37.51 -18.92
C THR A 145 20.71 -37.31 -19.89
N SER A 146 21.63 -36.39 -19.58
CA SER A 146 22.73 -36.06 -20.47
C SER A 146 23.94 -36.89 -20.10
N ARG A 147 24.47 -37.68 -21.04
CA ARG A 147 25.89 -38.05 -21.04
C ARG A 147 26.63 -36.72 -21.28
N LEU A 148 26.83 -35.95 -20.20
CA LEU A 148 27.22 -34.55 -20.30
C LEU A 148 28.49 -34.46 -21.12
N LEU A 149 28.36 -33.92 -22.33
CA LEU A 149 29.50 -33.50 -23.09
C LEU A 149 30.05 -32.31 -22.34
N ILE A 150 31.16 -32.55 -21.63
CA ILE A 150 31.95 -31.57 -20.87
C ILE A 150 32.23 -30.29 -21.70
N THR A 151 32.18 -30.41 -23.03
CA THR A 151 32.41 -29.35 -24.01
C THR A 151 31.21 -28.42 -24.26
N GLY A 152 29.99 -28.78 -23.84
CA GLY A 152 28.79 -27.98 -24.08
C GLY A 152 28.65 -26.79 -23.14
N SER A 153 28.14 -25.65 -23.62
CA SER A 153 27.88 -24.44 -22.83
C SER A 153 26.94 -24.62 -21.63
N LEU A 154 26.19 -25.73 -21.62
CA LEU A 154 25.25 -26.07 -20.55
C LEU A 154 25.95 -26.52 -19.26
N PHE A 155 27.09 -27.22 -19.37
CA PHE A 155 27.77 -27.74 -18.18
C PHE A 155 28.31 -26.62 -17.28
N PRO A 156 28.94 -25.56 -17.82
CA PRO A 156 29.30 -24.40 -17.03
C PRO A 156 28.14 -23.71 -16.31
N GLN A 157 27.01 -23.61 -17.00
CA GLN A 157 25.80 -23.02 -16.42
C GLN A 157 25.32 -23.86 -15.23
N ILE A 158 25.29 -25.19 -15.37
CA ILE A 158 24.88 -26.09 -14.27
C ILE A 158 25.79 -25.90 -13.05
N LEU A 159 27.11 -25.88 -13.22
CA LEU A 159 28.03 -25.70 -12.08
C LEU A 159 27.87 -24.32 -11.41
N SER A 160 27.74 -23.24 -12.18
CA SER A 160 27.48 -21.89 -11.64
C SER A 160 26.18 -21.85 -10.86
N THR A 161 25.11 -22.41 -11.43
CA THR A 161 23.79 -22.44 -10.78
C THR A 161 23.82 -23.29 -9.50
N ILE A 162 24.50 -24.44 -9.48
CA ILE A 162 24.68 -25.23 -8.26
C ILE A 162 25.37 -24.38 -7.17
N TYR A 163 26.47 -23.72 -7.51
CA TYR A 163 27.22 -22.89 -6.56
C TYR A 163 26.38 -21.73 -6.01
N GLU A 164 25.69 -20.99 -6.88
CA GLU A 164 24.79 -19.89 -6.49
C GLU A 164 23.66 -20.37 -5.58
N CYS A 165 23.02 -21.49 -5.91
CA CYS A 165 21.94 -22.07 -5.10
C CYS A 165 22.45 -22.54 -3.74
N MET A 166 23.61 -23.20 -3.68
CA MET A 166 24.21 -23.65 -2.42
C MET A 166 24.57 -22.47 -1.51
N ASN A 167 25.14 -21.40 -2.06
CA ASN A 167 25.44 -20.19 -1.30
C ASN A 167 24.17 -19.51 -0.77
N PHE A 168 23.12 -19.42 -1.60
CA PHE A 168 21.83 -18.88 -1.16
C PHE A 168 21.22 -19.68 -0.01
N LEU A 169 21.24 -21.01 -0.10
CA LEU A 169 20.70 -21.89 0.95
C LEU A 169 21.54 -21.81 2.24
N ARG A 170 22.87 -21.73 2.14
CA ARG A 170 23.76 -21.52 3.30
C ARG A 170 23.56 -20.16 3.97
N ALA A 171 23.25 -19.13 3.18
CA ALA A 171 22.94 -17.80 3.71
C ALA A 171 21.56 -17.73 4.39
N ASN A 172 20.63 -18.66 4.08
CA ASN A 172 19.27 -18.69 4.61
C ASN A 172 18.97 -20.00 5.37
N PRO A 173 19.65 -20.29 6.48
CA PRO A 173 19.45 -21.53 7.25
C PRO A 173 18.09 -21.56 7.97
N GLU A 174 17.40 -20.42 8.11
CA GLU A 174 16.08 -20.36 8.73
C GLU A 174 14.98 -21.04 7.92
N HIS A 175 15.19 -21.26 6.62
CA HIS A 175 14.21 -21.94 5.78
C HIS A 175 14.12 -23.41 6.17
N ARG A 176 12.90 -23.89 6.44
CA ARG A 176 12.62 -25.28 6.87
C ARG A 176 13.23 -26.35 5.95
N GLU A 177 13.27 -26.09 4.65
CA GLU A 177 13.75 -27.04 3.65
C GLU A 177 15.19 -26.76 3.19
N SER A 178 15.88 -25.77 3.77
CA SER A 178 17.24 -25.40 3.37
C SER A 178 18.21 -26.58 3.46
N ALA A 179 18.27 -27.24 4.60
CA ALA A 179 19.17 -28.37 4.84
C ALA A 179 18.92 -29.54 3.88
N ALA A 180 17.66 -29.93 3.68
CA ALA A 180 17.30 -31.03 2.80
C ALA A 180 17.65 -30.74 1.33
N TYR A 181 17.47 -29.50 0.87
CA TYR A 181 17.87 -29.13 -0.49
C TYR A 181 19.37 -28.96 -0.63
N LEU A 182 20.07 -28.51 0.42
CA LEU A 182 21.53 -28.43 0.42
C LEU A 182 22.14 -29.82 0.19
N GLU A 183 21.65 -30.86 0.89
CA GLU A 183 22.06 -32.25 0.66
C GLU A 183 21.79 -32.70 -0.79
N LYS A 184 20.64 -32.33 -1.37
CA LYS A 184 20.34 -32.63 -2.78
C LYS A 184 21.31 -31.93 -3.73
N TYR A 185 21.71 -30.69 -3.45
CA TYR A 185 22.69 -29.96 -4.23
C TYR A 185 24.09 -30.56 -4.12
N GLU A 186 24.49 -31.03 -2.93
CA GLU A 186 25.72 -31.79 -2.75
C GLU A 186 25.72 -33.05 -3.60
N GLN A 187 24.62 -33.82 -3.62
CA GLN A 187 24.48 -34.97 -4.51
C GLN A 187 24.55 -34.60 -6.00
N CYS A 188 23.99 -33.44 -6.38
CA CYS A 188 24.10 -32.94 -7.75
C CYS A 188 25.55 -32.60 -8.10
N LEU A 189 26.27 -31.98 -7.16
CA LEU A 189 27.68 -31.65 -7.31
C LEU A 189 28.52 -32.92 -7.48
N SER A 190 28.38 -33.91 -6.60
CA SER A 190 29.11 -35.19 -6.70
C SER A 190 28.87 -35.87 -8.05
N LYS A 191 27.63 -35.84 -8.55
CA LYS A 191 27.28 -36.37 -9.88
C LYS A 191 27.91 -35.55 -11.01
N ALA A 192 27.92 -34.23 -10.91
CA ALA A 192 28.56 -33.36 -11.89
C ALA A 192 30.08 -33.61 -11.95
N LEU A 193 30.76 -33.69 -10.79
CA LEU A 193 32.18 -34.00 -10.68
C LEU A 193 32.51 -35.39 -11.23
N THR A 194 31.69 -36.40 -10.90
CA THR A 194 31.81 -37.74 -11.48
C THR A 194 31.66 -37.71 -13.00
N SER A 195 30.76 -36.88 -13.53
CA SER A 195 30.59 -36.71 -14.96
C SER A 195 31.80 -36.04 -15.62
N ILE A 196 32.48 -35.09 -14.93
CA ILE A 196 33.76 -34.55 -15.40
C ILE A 196 34.79 -35.67 -15.46
N LYS A 197 34.99 -36.39 -14.35
CA LYS A 197 35.96 -37.49 -14.26
C LYS A 197 35.78 -38.48 -15.40
N THR A 198 34.57 -39.02 -15.55
CA THR A 198 34.26 -40.03 -16.56
C THR A 198 34.42 -39.51 -17.98
N GLY A 199 34.07 -38.25 -18.25
CA GLY A 199 34.28 -37.66 -19.58
C GLY A 199 35.74 -37.36 -19.87
N VAL A 200 36.54 -36.93 -18.89
CA VAL A 200 37.99 -36.76 -19.03
C VAL A 200 38.67 -38.09 -19.34
N ILE A 201 38.37 -39.14 -18.57
CA ILE A 201 38.90 -40.49 -18.83
C ILE A 201 38.46 -40.99 -20.22
N ALA A 202 37.20 -40.78 -20.60
CA ALA A 202 36.72 -41.17 -21.92
C ALA A 202 37.41 -40.41 -23.06
N ASP A 203 37.71 -39.11 -22.89
CA ASP A 203 38.47 -38.33 -23.87
C ASP A 203 39.93 -38.81 -23.95
N ILE A 204 40.57 -39.15 -22.82
CA ILE A 204 41.92 -39.74 -22.79
C ILE A 204 41.93 -41.07 -23.56
N SER A 205 41.04 -42.01 -23.22
CA SER A 205 40.95 -43.29 -23.91
C SER A 205 40.58 -43.14 -25.40
N ALA A 206 39.78 -42.13 -25.77
CA ALA A 206 39.49 -41.84 -27.17
C ALA A 206 40.73 -41.35 -27.92
N CYS A 207 41.52 -40.45 -27.32
CA CYS A 207 42.79 -40.00 -27.87
C CYS A 207 43.79 -41.16 -28.05
N GLU A 208 43.90 -42.04 -27.05
CA GLU A 208 44.75 -43.23 -27.13
C GLU A 208 44.36 -44.14 -28.30
N ASN A 209 43.08 -44.47 -28.42
CA ASN A 209 42.57 -45.28 -29.53
C ASN A 209 42.79 -44.61 -30.89
N GLU A 210 42.64 -43.28 -30.97
CA GLU A 210 42.90 -42.53 -32.19
C GLU A 210 44.38 -42.59 -32.58
N VAL A 211 45.30 -42.41 -31.62
CA VAL A 211 46.75 -42.56 -31.84
C VAL A 211 47.08 -43.98 -32.31
N LEU A 212 46.57 -45.01 -31.63
CA LEU A 212 46.78 -46.42 -32.00
C LEU A 212 46.26 -46.72 -33.41
N SER A 213 45.08 -46.19 -33.77
CA SER A 213 44.49 -46.38 -35.11
C SER A 213 45.33 -45.74 -36.21
N ARG A 214 45.88 -44.54 -35.96
CA ARG A 214 46.72 -43.80 -36.90
C ARG A 214 48.10 -44.44 -37.04
N GLN A 215 48.63 -45.00 -35.95
CA GLN A 215 49.85 -45.81 -35.99
C GLN A 215 49.65 -47.10 -36.80
N ALA A 216 48.52 -47.79 -36.63
CA ALA A 216 48.19 -49.00 -37.38
C ALA A 216 47.90 -48.74 -38.88
N ALA A 217 47.43 -47.53 -39.23
CA ALA A 217 47.22 -47.10 -40.61
C ALA A 217 48.50 -46.64 -41.34
N GLY A 218 49.64 -46.54 -40.63
CA GLY A 218 50.95 -46.29 -41.22
C GLY A 218 51.37 -47.43 -42.15
N LYS A 219 51.99 -47.12 -43.29
CA LYS A 219 52.37 -48.10 -44.33
C LYS A 219 53.20 -49.26 -43.74
N PRO A 220 52.88 -50.53 -44.08
CA PRO A 220 53.70 -51.67 -43.69
C PRO A 220 55.00 -51.66 -44.51
N GLY A 221 56.12 -51.22 -43.91
CA GLY A 221 57.44 -51.31 -44.53
C GLY A 221 58.40 -50.16 -44.24
N THR A 222 57.94 -49.04 -43.69
CA THR A 222 58.84 -48.05 -43.08
C THR A 222 58.97 -48.38 -41.61
N ALA A 223 60.20 -48.54 -41.13
CA ALA A 223 60.50 -48.71 -39.72
C ALA A 223 59.68 -47.74 -38.88
N ALA A 224 59.28 -48.20 -37.68
CA ALA A 224 58.60 -47.45 -36.62
C ALA A 224 58.78 -45.93 -36.80
N PHE A 225 57.66 -45.20 -36.87
CA PHE A 225 57.63 -43.74 -36.85
C PHE A 225 58.82 -43.19 -36.06
N ALA A 226 59.62 -42.31 -36.66
CA ALA A 226 60.68 -41.65 -35.92
C ALA A 226 60.06 -41.02 -34.66
N ASP A 227 60.77 -41.07 -33.54
CA ASP A 227 60.25 -40.65 -32.23
C ASP A 227 59.62 -39.23 -32.33
N ASP A 228 60.20 -38.33 -33.13
CA ASP A 228 59.65 -36.99 -33.38
C ASP A 228 58.26 -36.97 -34.08
N ASP A 229 57.97 -37.92 -34.98
CA ASP A 229 56.68 -37.98 -35.69
C ASP A 229 55.56 -38.54 -34.78
N THR A 230 55.88 -39.45 -33.86
CA THR A 230 54.91 -39.92 -32.86
C THR A 230 54.60 -38.83 -31.84
N PHE A 231 55.62 -38.10 -31.37
CA PHE A 231 55.44 -36.96 -30.45
C PHE A 231 54.55 -35.87 -31.07
N ALA A 232 54.79 -35.50 -32.34
CA ALA A 232 53.95 -34.53 -33.06
C ALA A 232 52.49 -34.99 -33.20
N LEU A 233 52.27 -36.29 -33.46
CA LEU A 233 50.93 -36.87 -33.56
C LEU A 233 50.19 -36.85 -32.20
N LEU A 234 50.87 -37.27 -31.13
CA LEU A 234 50.35 -37.23 -29.76
C LEU A 234 49.92 -35.82 -29.37
N TYR A 235 50.79 -34.82 -29.56
CA TYR A 235 50.46 -33.42 -29.27
C TYR A 235 49.29 -32.90 -30.10
N GLY A 236 49.19 -33.29 -31.37
CA GLY A 236 48.08 -32.89 -32.24
C GLY A 236 46.74 -33.45 -31.76
N VAL A 237 46.68 -34.75 -31.46
CA VAL A 237 45.43 -35.43 -31.05
C VAL A 237 44.98 -34.97 -29.66
N PHE A 238 45.89 -34.98 -28.68
CA PHE A 238 45.57 -34.55 -27.32
C PHE A 238 45.32 -33.04 -27.23
N GLY A 239 46.02 -32.22 -28.02
CA GLY A 239 45.86 -30.77 -28.02
C GLY A 239 44.45 -30.30 -28.37
N VAL A 240 43.76 -31.01 -29.27
CA VAL A 240 42.36 -30.70 -29.65
C VAL A 240 41.40 -30.92 -28.47
N LYS A 241 41.64 -31.94 -27.64
CA LYS A 241 40.80 -32.28 -26.48
C LYS A 241 41.20 -31.54 -25.21
N ALA A 242 42.48 -31.18 -25.08
CA ALA A 242 43.05 -30.53 -23.91
C ALA A 242 42.34 -29.21 -23.56
N ALA A 243 41.94 -28.41 -24.55
CA ALA A 243 41.23 -27.16 -24.30
C ALA A 243 39.88 -27.39 -23.60
N ALA A 244 39.12 -28.41 -24.01
CA ALA A 244 37.83 -28.74 -23.42
C ALA A 244 37.98 -29.26 -21.98
N VAL A 245 38.91 -30.19 -21.77
CA VAL A 245 39.23 -30.76 -20.45
C VAL A 245 39.69 -29.66 -19.49
N ARG A 246 40.62 -28.80 -19.93
CA ARG A 246 41.12 -27.67 -19.14
C ARG A 246 40.01 -26.71 -18.76
N ASN A 247 39.11 -26.37 -19.68
CA ASN A 247 38.02 -25.44 -19.39
C ASN A 247 37.08 -26.00 -18.31
N ALA A 248 36.74 -27.28 -18.37
CA ALA A 248 35.88 -27.91 -17.39
C ALA A 248 36.54 -28.05 -16.01
N LEU A 249 37.81 -28.46 -15.97
CA LEU A 249 38.59 -28.54 -14.74
C LEU A 249 38.80 -27.16 -14.11
N SER A 250 39.11 -26.14 -14.92
CA SER A 250 39.28 -24.76 -14.44
C SER A 250 37.99 -24.20 -13.85
N LEU A 251 36.84 -24.52 -14.43
CA LEU A 251 35.57 -24.06 -13.91
C LEU A 251 35.18 -24.78 -12.62
N ALA A 252 35.39 -26.10 -12.56
CA ALA A 252 35.21 -26.86 -11.34
C ALA A 252 36.15 -26.36 -10.22
N HIS A 253 37.39 -25.99 -10.57
CA HIS A 253 38.34 -25.36 -9.65
C HIS A 253 37.82 -24.02 -9.11
N GLN A 254 37.31 -23.16 -9.99
CA GLN A 254 36.83 -21.82 -9.62
C GLN A 254 35.73 -21.87 -8.56
N TYR A 255 34.80 -22.81 -8.67
CA TYR A 255 33.65 -22.90 -7.77
C TYR A 255 33.86 -23.83 -6.57
N PHE A 256 34.67 -24.87 -6.71
CA PHE A 256 34.71 -25.99 -5.76
C PHE A 256 36.14 -26.39 -5.34
N SER A 257 37.13 -25.51 -5.46
CA SER A 257 38.52 -25.78 -5.04
C SER A 257 38.67 -26.25 -3.58
N GLU A 258 37.81 -25.75 -2.70
CA GLU A 258 37.80 -26.11 -1.27
C GLU A 258 37.08 -27.44 -0.97
N HIS A 259 36.33 -28.01 -1.93
CA HIS A 259 35.62 -29.26 -1.73
C HIS A 259 36.55 -30.47 -1.85
N GLU A 260 36.52 -31.35 -0.84
CA GLU A 260 37.32 -32.57 -0.79
C GLU A 260 37.10 -33.49 -2.00
N GLU A 261 35.84 -33.69 -2.41
CA GLU A 261 35.48 -34.49 -3.58
C GLU A 261 36.11 -33.98 -4.89
N TYR A 262 36.28 -32.67 -5.03
CA TYR A 262 36.94 -32.09 -6.21
C TYR A 262 38.44 -32.43 -6.20
N GLN A 263 39.11 -32.36 -5.05
CA GLN A 263 40.52 -32.69 -4.93
C GLN A 263 40.79 -34.17 -5.21
N GLU A 264 39.91 -35.06 -4.75
CA GLU A 264 39.99 -36.49 -5.06
C GLU A 264 39.82 -36.75 -6.56
N MET A 265 38.80 -36.14 -7.18
CA MET A 265 38.57 -36.27 -8.62
C MET A 265 39.78 -35.83 -9.46
N VAL A 266 40.41 -34.71 -9.11
CA VAL A 266 41.61 -34.23 -9.81
C VAL A 266 42.76 -35.22 -9.67
N LYS A 267 43.02 -35.74 -8.47
CA LYS A 267 44.08 -36.75 -8.24
C LYS A 267 43.85 -38.01 -9.07
N GLU A 268 42.62 -38.47 -9.18
CA GLU A 268 42.29 -39.65 -10.00
C GLU A 268 42.46 -39.37 -11.49
N CYS A 269 42.08 -38.18 -11.98
CA CYS A 269 42.34 -37.79 -13.36
C CYS A 269 43.84 -37.69 -13.66
N GLU A 270 44.64 -37.17 -12.74
CA GLU A 270 46.11 -37.13 -12.86
C GLU A 270 46.70 -38.56 -12.90
N GLN A 271 46.22 -39.45 -12.03
CA GLN A 271 46.66 -40.85 -12.02
C GLN A 271 46.38 -41.57 -13.33
N GLU A 272 45.20 -41.40 -13.92
CA GLU A 272 44.89 -42.00 -15.23
C GLU A 272 45.65 -41.35 -16.38
N TYR A 273 46.03 -40.07 -16.29
CA TYR A 273 46.84 -39.42 -17.31
C TYR A 273 48.30 -39.89 -17.30
N PHE A 274 48.88 -40.14 -16.12
CA PHE A 274 50.28 -40.60 -15.96
C PHE A 274 50.43 -42.13 -15.96
N ARG A 275 49.35 -42.86 -16.21
CA ARG A 275 49.35 -44.31 -16.29
C ARG A 275 49.97 -44.82 -17.58
#